data_AF-F4D1D6-F1
#
_entry.id   AF-F4D1D6-F1
#
_cell.length_a   1.000
_cell.length_b   1.000
_cell.length_c   1.000
_cell.angle_alpha   90.00
_cell.angle_beta   90.00
_cell.angle_gamma   90.00
#
_symmetry.space_group_name_H-M   'P 1'
#
loop_
_entity.id
_entity.type
_entity.pdbx_description
1 polymer ?
#
loop_
_entity_poly.entity_id
_entity_poly.type
_entity_poly.pdbx_seq_one_letter_code
_entity_poly.pdbx_strand_id
1 'polypeptide(L)'
;MAYCGPRGIPWTEFLSWDKWSRDAAILWARQQAETCTCGTRLEEWDPKAGGHPAAYVATVRSCPGCAALERRDERLRAEIEKGEKPRGSRAVLRVQRPFRP
;
A
#
# COMPACT_ATOMS: atom_id res chain seq x y z
N MET A 1 17.89 -15.24 -18.25
CA MET A 1 18.28 -15.47 -16.84
C MET A 1 17.31 -14.86 -15.80
N ALA A 2 16.37 -13.98 -16.17
CA ALA A 2 15.49 -13.29 -15.23
C ALA A 2 14.53 -14.19 -14.41
N TYR A 3 14.13 -15.36 -14.93
CA TYR A 3 13.26 -16.30 -14.21
C TYR A 3 14.02 -17.10 -13.13
N CYS A 4 15.14 -17.73 -13.51
CA CYS A 4 15.83 -18.74 -12.70
C CYS A 4 16.64 -18.15 -11.53
N GLY A 5 17.40 -17.07 -11.77
CA GLY A 5 18.31 -16.49 -10.77
C GLY A 5 17.63 -16.11 -9.46
N PRO A 6 16.57 -15.28 -9.48
CA PRO A 6 15.84 -14.90 -8.25
C PRO A 6 15.16 -16.05 -7.53
N ARG A 7 14.95 -17.19 -8.21
CA ARG A 7 14.27 -18.38 -7.66
C ARG A 7 15.26 -19.47 -7.22
N GLY A 8 16.57 -19.22 -7.34
CA GLY A 8 17.59 -20.20 -6.99
C GLY A 8 17.59 -21.45 -7.89
N ILE A 9 16.98 -21.39 -9.07
CA ILE A 9 16.91 -22.53 -10.00
C ILE A 9 18.23 -22.60 -10.78
N PRO A 10 19.02 -23.69 -10.67
CA PRO A 10 20.20 -23.89 -11.47
C PRO A 10 19.88 -23.87 -12.97
N TRP A 11 20.76 -23.29 -13.78
CA TRP A 11 20.57 -23.21 -15.23
C TRP A 11 20.43 -24.60 -15.88
N THR A 12 21.23 -25.56 -15.44
CA THR A 12 21.18 -26.95 -15.91
C THR A 12 19.86 -27.63 -15.59
N GLU A 13 19.31 -27.37 -14.41
CA GLU A 13 17.99 -27.86 -14.01
C GLU A 13 16.91 -27.28 -14.90
N PHE A 14 16.89 -25.95 -15.09
CA PHE A 14 15.93 -25.30 -15.99
C PHE A 14 15.99 -25.85 -17.41
N LEU A 15 17.18 -26.14 -17.94
CA LEU A 15 17.34 -26.75 -19.26
C LEU A 15 16.83 -28.20 -19.33
N SER A 16 16.85 -28.93 -18.21
CA SER A 16 16.34 -30.31 -18.15
C SER A 16 14.82 -30.41 -18.18
N TRP A 17 14.11 -29.30 -17.93
CA TRP A 17 12.65 -29.27 -18.03
C TRP A 17 12.19 -29.51 -19.47
N ASP A 18 10.96 -29.98 -19.64
CA ASP A 18 10.38 -30.10 -20.97
C ASP A 18 10.18 -28.70 -21.62
N LYS A 19 10.04 -28.68 -22.94
CA LYS A 19 9.94 -27.43 -23.70
C LYS A 19 8.77 -26.56 -23.22
N TRP A 20 7.62 -27.17 -22.96
CA TRP A 20 6.42 -26.45 -22.56
C TRP A 20 6.61 -25.75 -21.21
N SER A 21 7.18 -26.45 -20.23
CA SER A 21 7.48 -25.88 -18.91
C SER A 21 8.47 -24.71 -18.99
N ARG A 22 9.51 -24.81 -19.82
CA ARG A 22 10.46 -23.70 -20.03
C ARG A 22 9.79 -22.49 -20.68
N ASP A 23 8.99 -22.73 -21.72
CA ASP A 23 8.29 -21.65 -22.43
C ASP A 23 7.30 -20.96 -21.50
N ALA A 24 6.53 -21.72 -20.71
CA ALA A 24 5.62 -21.19 -19.71
C ALA A 24 6.34 -20.34 -18.66
N ALA A 25 7.50 -20.79 -18.18
CA ALA A 25 8.32 -20.04 -17.23
C ALA A 25 8.83 -18.71 -17.81
N ILE A 26 9.27 -18.71 -19.08
CA ILE A 26 9.73 -17.50 -19.77
C ILE A 26 8.57 -16.53 -19.99
N LEU A 27 7.43 -17.03 -20.45
CA LEU A 27 6.22 -16.22 -20.66
C LEU A 27 5.73 -15.62 -19.36
N TRP A 28 5.70 -16.40 -18.28
CA TRP A 28 5.36 -15.91 -16.95
C TRP A 28 6.33 -14.81 -16.49
N ALA A 29 7.64 -15.00 -16.68
CA ALA A 29 8.64 -13.99 -16.30
C ALA A 29 8.42 -12.67 -17.04
N ARG A 30 8.07 -12.75 -18.33
CA ARG A 30 7.72 -11.58 -19.14
C ARG A 30 6.45 -10.92 -18.63
N GLN A 31 5.39 -11.69 -18.38
CA GLN A 31 4.13 -11.16 -17.85
C GLN A 31 4.33 -10.44 -16.51
N GLN A 32 5.17 -10.97 -15.62
CA GLN A 32 5.51 -10.29 -14.36
C GLN A 32 6.26 -8.98 -14.57
N ALA A 33 7.16 -8.92 -15.56
CA ALA A 33 7.87 -7.69 -15.89
C ALA A 33 6.96 -6.61 -16.49
N GLU A 34 5.89 -7.01 -17.18
CA GLU A 34 4.86 -6.13 -17.75
C GLU A 34 3.76 -5.76 -16.72
N THR A 35 3.75 -6.41 -15.54
CA THR A 35 2.81 -6.11 -14.45
C THR A 35 3.35 -4.95 -13.62
N CYS A 36 2.51 -3.93 -13.39
CA CYS A 36 2.87 -2.80 -12.54
C CYS A 36 3.06 -3.25 -11.07
N THR A 37 3.78 -2.48 -10.28
CA THR A 37 3.97 -2.76 -8.83
C THR A 37 2.65 -2.81 -8.05
N CYS A 38 1.60 -2.15 -8.52
CA CYS A 38 0.25 -2.25 -7.95
C CYS A 38 -0.52 -3.51 -8.37
N GLY A 39 0.07 -4.38 -9.19
CA GLY A 39 -0.51 -5.65 -9.64
C GLY A 39 -1.32 -5.58 -10.94
N THR A 40 -1.53 -4.38 -11.49
CA THR A 40 -2.31 -4.20 -12.73
C THR A 40 -1.48 -4.53 -13.96
N ARG A 41 -2.05 -5.21 -14.97
CA ARG A 41 -1.38 -5.54 -16.23
C ARG A 41 -1.78 -4.59 -17.34
N LEU A 42 -0.86 -4.20 -18.21
CA LEU A 42 -1.14 -3.24 -19.28
C LEU A 42 -2.20 -3.75 -20.28
N GLU A 43 -2.16 -5.04 -20.61
CA GLU A 43 -3.09 -5.69 -21.55
C GLU A 43 -4.56 -5.58 -21.11
N GLU A 44 -4.81 -5.51 -19.81
CA GLU A 44 -6.16 -5.37 -19.26
C GLU A 44 -6.73 -3.96 -19.46
N TRP A 45 -5.90 -2.98 -19.82
CA TRP A 45 -6.31 -1.59 -20.10
C TRP A 45 -6.42 -1.29 -21.59
N ASP A 46 -5.72 -2.05 -22.45
CA ASP A 46 -5.66 -1.82 -23.89
C ASP A 46 -6.89 -2.40 -24.60
N PRO A 47 -7.80 -1.57 -25.15
CA PRO A 47 -8.98 -2.07 -25.87
C PRO A 47 -8.63 -2.92 -27.09
N LYS A 48 -7.46 -2.70 -27.71
CA LYS A 48 -7.01 -3.49 -28.87
C LYS A 48 -6.58 -4.91 -28.47
N ALA A 49 -6.21 -5.11 -27.21
CA ALA A 49 -5.90 -6.42 -26.63
C ALA A 49 -7.12 -7.07 -25.93
N GLY A 50 -8.31 -6.46 -26.03
CA GLY A 50 -9.52 -6.91 -25.34
C GLY A 50 -9.66 -6.40 -23.90
N GLY A 51 -8.79 -5.49 -23.48
CA GLY A 51 -8.85 -4.80 -22.19
C GLY A 51 -9.92 -3.70 -22.14
N HIS A 52 -10.08 -3.11 -20.96
CA HIS A 52 -11.01 -2.01 -20.72
C HIS A 52 -10.30 -0.89 -19.93
N PRO A 53 -10.46 0.40 -20.31
CA PRO A 53 -9.81 1.51 -19.61
C PRO A 53 -10.20 1.64 -18.12
N ALA A 54 -11.32 1.03 -17.72
CA ALA A 54 -11.80 0.94 -16.34
C ALA A 54 -11.67 -0.48 -15.75
N ALA A 55 -10.71 -1.29 -16.20
CA ALA A 55 -10.48 -2.64 -15.68
C ALA A 55 -10.19 -2.66 -14.17
N TYR A 56 -9.67 -1.55 -13.63
CA TYR A 56 -9.39 -1.39 -12.20
C TYR A 56 -10.02 -0.11 -11.66
N VAL A 57 -10.68 -0.21 -10.51
CA VAL A 57 -11.26 0.94 -9.80
C VAL A 57 -10.65 1.02 -8.40
N ALA A 58 -10.04 2.16 -8.08
CA ALA A 58 -9.50 2.41 -6.75
C ALA A 58 -10.65 2.46 -5.74
N THR A 59 -10.62 1.58 -4.73
CA THR A 59 -11.60 1.56 -3.64
C THR A 59 -10.94 2.00 -2.35
N VAL A 60 -11.47 3.05 -1.73
CA VAL A 60 -11.02 3.49 -0.40
C VAL A 60 -11.94 2.87 0.66
N ARG A 61 -11.36 2.15 1.61
CA ARG A 61 -12.08 1.63 2.78
C ARG A 61 -11.70 2.45 4.00
N SER A 62 -12.70 2.97 4.71
CA SER A 62 -12.51 3.66 5.98
C SER A 62 -12.92 2.73 7.14
N CYS A 63 -12.06 2.63 8.15
CA CYS A 63 -12.39 1.93 9.39
C CYS A 63 -13.31 2.83 10.23
N PRO A 64 -14.53 2.39 10.60
CA PRO A 64 -15.45 3.21 11.40
C PRO A 64 -14.84 3.67 12.74
N GLY A 65 -14.01 2.83 13.36
CA GLY A 65 -13.32 3.13 14.61
C GLY A 65 -12.28 4.23 14.45
N CYS A 66 -11.38 4.10 13.47
CA CYS A 66 -10.39 5.14 13.18
C CYS A 66 -11.05 6.47 12.80
N ALA A 67 -12.10 6.42 11.98
CA ALA A 67 -12.86 7.62 11.60
C ALA A 67 -13.50 8.30 12.82
N ALA A 68 -13.93 7.54 13.84
CA ALA A 68 -14.46 8.10 15.08
C ALA A 68 -13.36 8.76 15.94
N LEU A 69 -12.15 8.20 15.96
CA LEU A 69 -10.99 8.78 16.63
C LEU A 69 -10.53 10.07 15.95
N GLU A 70 -10.42 10.07 14.62
CA GLU A 70 -10.07 11.26 13.83
C GLU A 70 -11.06 12.40 14.08
N ARG A 71 -12.37 12.13 14.01
CA ARG A 71 -13.41 13.12 14.33
C ARG A 71 -13.30 13.66 15.76
N ARG A 72 -12.94 12.80 16.72
CA ARG A 72 -12.71 13.21 18.11
C ARG A 72 -11.52 14.16 18.19
N ASP A 73 -10.40 13.81 17.55
CA ASP A 73 -9.17 14.58 17.60
C ASP A 73 -9.31 15.93 16.88
N GLU A 74 -10.00 15.97 15.74
CA GLU A 74 -10.38 17.21 15.03
C GLU A 74 -11.20 18.12 15.93
N ARG A 75 -12.21 17.58 16.62
CA ARG A 75 -13.01 18.36 17.58
C ARG A 75 -12.16 18.91 18.72
N LEU A 76 -11.29 18.08 19.30
CA LEU A 76 -10.40 18.51 20.39
C LEU A 76 -9.45 19.63 19.93
N ARG A 77 -8.89 19.54 18.73
CA ARG A 77 -8.04 20.59 18.14
C ARG A 77 -8.82 21.90 17.97
N ALA A 78 -10.04 21.83 17.46
CA ALA A 78 -10.90 23.00 17.28
C ALA A 78 -11.30 23.66 18.62
N GLU A 79 -11.56 22.88 19.66
CA GLU A 79 -11.84 23.40 21.02
C GLU A 79 -10.61 24.12 21.59
N ILE A 80 -9.41 23.52 21.45
CA ILE A 80 -8.14 24.13 21.89
C ILE A 80 -7.84 25.44 21.16
N GLU A 81 -8.03 25.47 19.83
CA GLU A 81 -7.76 26.66 19.01
C GLU A 81 -8.65 27.85 19.41
N LYS A 82 -9.90 27.58 19.81
CA LYS A 82 -10.83 28.59 20.33
C LYS A 82 -10.50 29.05 21.76
N GLY A 83 -9.46 28.50 22.38
CA GLY A 83 -9.12 28.75 23.79
C GLY A 83 -10.10 28.11 24.76
N GLU A 84 -10.96 27.21 24.30
CA GLU A 84 -11.91 26.48 25.14
C GLU A 84 -11.20 25.26 25.76
N LYS A 85 -11.47 25.00 27.04
CA LYS A 85 -10.97 23.78 27.69
C LYS A 85 -11.79 22.58 27.18
N PRO A 86 -11.17 21.57 26.53
CA PRO A 86 -11.93 20.47 25.96
C PRO A 86 -12.67 19.68 27.05
N ARG A 87 -13.91 19.25 26.77
CA ARG A 87 -14.71 18.50 27.76
C ARG A 87 -14.06 17.15 28.08
N GLY A 88 -13.97 16.81 29.37
CA GLY A 88 -13.29 15.60 29.85
C GLY A 88 -11.77 15.75 30.01
N SER A 89 -11.22 16.95 29.83
CA SER A 89 -9.79 17.23 30.05
C SER A 89 -9.48 17.50 31.52
N ARG A 90 -8.47 16.82 32.05
CA ARG A 90 -7.85 17.20 33.34
C ARG A 90 -6.79 18.27 33.09
N ALA A 91 -6.96 19.44 33.73
CA ALA A 91 -5.89 20.42 33.78
C ALA A 91 -4.79 19.90 34.71
N VAL A 92 -3.56 19.85 34.23
CA VAL A 92 -2.37 19.50 35.02
C VAL A 92 -1.50 20.74 35.16
N LEU A 93 -1.21 21.12 36.40
CA LEU A 93 -0.25 22.19 36.69
C LEU A 93 1.15 21.64 36.46
N ARG A 94 1.89 22.23 35.52
CA ARG A 94 3.34 22.04 35.44
C ARG A 94 4.03 23.18 36.15
N VAL A 95 5.00 22.85 37.00
CA VAL A 95 5.90 23.83 37.60
C VAL A 95 6.69 24.48 36.45
N GLN A 96 6.41 25.75 36.14
CA GLN A 96 7.36 26.57 35.39
C GLN A 96 8.64 26.60 36.23
N ARG A 97 9.74 26.13 35.65
CA ARG A 97 11.10 25.95 36.23
C ARG A 97 11.29 26.60 37.62
N PRO A 98 11.83 25.86 38.61
CA PRO A 98 12.01 26.40 39.95
C PRO A 98 12.82 27.71 39.90
N PHE A 99 12.27 28.73 40.57
CA PHE A 99 12.93 29.99 40.89
C PHE A 99 14.31 29.67 41.47
N ARG A 100 15.37 30.07 40.77
CA ARG A 100 16.75 29.93 41.24
C ARG A 100 17.03 31.13 42.17
N PRO A 101 17.34 30.92 43.45
CA PRO A 101 17.64 32.02 44.38
C PRO A 101 18.92 32.76 44.00
#